data_AF-A0A432G7J4-F1
#
_entry.id   AF-A0A432G7J4-F1
#
_cell.length_a   1.000
_cell.length_b   1.000
_cell.length_c   1.000
_cell.angle_alpha   90.00
_cell.angle_beta   90.00
_cell.angle_gamma   90.00
#
_symmetry.space_group_name_H-M   'P 1'
#
loop_
_entity.id
_entity.type
_entity.pdbx_description
1 polymer ?
#
loop_
_entity_poly.entity_id
_entity_poly.type
_entity_poly.pdbx_seq_one_letter_code
_entity_poly.pdbx_strand_id
1 'polypeptide(L)'
;SWREFFKDLKARGLDGTKVTLGIMDGLPGLEKVFKEEFPKAKVQRCQVHVARNVLAKVPKKFKQEVADDMRSIFYASSRRRAREFFDEFKGKWEKVIPSAVKCLEKALDACLTFFNFPEDEWISLRTTNIIERLNKEFRRRTKSMEIVAGEQACYTLLAFISLKMELHWRSNPIGKVAKNLPILQDMGKSNLHN
;
A
#
# COMPACT_ATOMS: atom_id res chain seq x y z
N SER A 1 2.56 17.97 11.11
CA SER A 1 3.60 17.46 10.20
C SER A 1 3.68 15.93 10.28
N TRP A 2 4.32 15.25 9.31
CA TRP A 2 4.47 13.76 9.36
C TRP A 2 5.22 13.28 10.60
N ARG A 3 6.18 14.07 11.10
CA ARG A 3 6.97 13.70 12.28
C ARG A 3 6.11 13.67 13.52
N GLU A 4 5.30 14.72 13.72
CA GLU A 4 4.37 14.80 14.85
C GLU A 4 3.37 13.66 14.82
N PHE A 5 2.88 13.29 13.63
CA PHE A 5 1.98 12.15 13.47
C PHE A 5 2.61 10.84 13.97
N PHE A 6 3.84 10.52 13.57
CA PHE A 6 4.50 9.30 14.05
C PHE A 6 4.88 9.36 15.52
N LYS A 7 5.26 10.53 16.04
CA LYS A 7 5.49 10.72 17.48
C LYS A 7 4.21 10.50 18.29
N ASP A 8 3.08 11.00 17.82
CA ASP A 8 1.76 10.78 18.43
C ASP A 8 1.41 9.29 18.46
N LEU A 9 1.62 8.56 17.35
CA LEU A 9 1.38 7.10 17.34
C LEU A 9 2.19 6.38 18.41
N LYS A 10 3.48 6.71 18.56
CA LYS A 10 4.35 6.12 19.59
C LYS A 10 3.92 6.49 21.00
N ALA A 11 3.54 7.75 21.21
CA ALA A 11 3.03 8.23 22.49
C ALA A 11 1.74 7.51 22.90
N ARG A 12 0.92 7.09 21.93
CA ARG A 12 -0.28 6.27 22.14
C ARG A 12 -0.01 4.75 22.23
N GLY A 13 1.25 4.33 22.29
CA GLY A 13 1.65 2.95 22.56
C GLY A 13 2.10 2.15 21.33
N LEU A 14 2.25 2.76 20.15
CA LEU A 14 2.88 2.07 19.02
C LEU A 14 4.37 1.80 19.31
N ASP A 15 4.72 0.53 19.47
CA ASP A 15 6.12 0.10 19.54
C ASP A 15 6.79 0.21 18.16
N GLY A 16 7.54 1.29 17.96
CA GLY A 16 8.25 1.55 16.71
C GLY A 16 9.29 0.48 16.36
N THR A 17 9.76 -0.33 17.32
CA THR A 17 10.73 -1.41 17.04
C THR A 17 10.09 -2.61 16.36
N LYS A 18 8.77 -2.76 16.48
CA LYS A 18 7.97 -3.82 15.84
C LYS A 18 7.46 -3.46 14.46
N VAL A 19 7.59 -2.19 14.05
CA VAL A 19 7.23 -1.76 12.69
C VAL A 19 8.29 -2.27 11.72
N THR A 20 7.91 -3.18 10.83
CA THR A 20 8.83 -3.83 9.87
C THR A 20 8.68 -3.31 8.44
N LEU A 21 7.54 -2.73 8.09
CA LEU A 21 7.23 -2.28 6.73
C LEU A 21 6.34 -1.03 6.73
N GLY A 22 6.73 -0.02 5.97
CA GLY A 22 5.86 1.10 5.57
C GLY A 22 5.53 1.04 4.09
N ILE A 23 4.23 0.91 3.76
CA ILE A 23 3.75 0.98 2.37
C ILE A 23 3.14 2.36 2.15
N MET A 24 3.71 3.15 1.26
CA MET A 24 3.30 4.55 1.06
C MET A 24 3.24 4.94 -0.41
N ASP A 25 2.51 6.03 -0.66
CA ASP A 25 2.45 6.70 -1.94
C ASP A 25 3.66 7.63 -2.12
N GLY A 26 3.68 8.39 -3.22
CA GLY A 26 4.74 9.28 -3.75
C GLY A 26 5.71 10.00 -2.84
N LEU A 27 5.33 10.24 -1.59
CA LEU A 27 5.60 11.49 -0.92
C LEU A 27 7.02 11.48 -0.31
N PRO A 28 7.98 12.24 -0.89
CA PRO A 28 9.38 12.20 -0.44
C PRO A 28 9.53 12.60 1.03
N GLY A 29 8.73 13.57 1.49
CA GLY A 29 8.71 14.01 2.88
C GLY A 29 8.21 12.94 3.85
N LEU A 30 7.22 12.13 3.44
CA LEU A 30 6.70 11.03 4.26
C LEU A 30 7.74 9.91 4.37
N GLU A 31 8.34 9.50 3.25
CA GLU A 31 9.34 8.43 3.23
C GLU A 31 10.57 8.77 4.08
N LYS A 32 11.06 10.01 3.95
CA LYS A 32 12.19 10.48 4.75
C LYS A 32 11.88 10.38 6.25
N VAL A 33 10.77 10.97 6.67
CA VAL A 33 10.40 10.98 8.10
C VAL A 33 10.09 9.58 8.61
N PHE A 34 9.45 8.72 7.80
CA PHE A 34 9.19 7.33 8.19
C PHE A 34 10.48 6.56 8.48
N LYS A 35 11.51 6.69 7.63
CA LYS A 35 12.82 6.03 7.85
C LYS A 35 13.52 6.53 9.11
N GLU A 36 13.37 7.81 9.43
CA GLU A 36 13.94 8.38 10.67
C GLU A 36 13.17 7.88 11.91
N GLU A 37 11.84 7.81 11.85
CA GLU A 37 11.01 7.41 12.98
C GLU A 37 10.96 5.88 13.19
N PHE A 38 11.19 5.08 12.13
CA PHE A 38 11.23 3.62 12.16
C PHE A 38 12.47 3.06 11.43
N PRO A 39 13.69 3.19 11.99
CA PRO A 39 14.94 2.87 11.29
C PRO A 39 15.10 1.40 10.87
N LYS A 40 14.42 0.47 11.57
CA LYS A 40 14.43 -0.97 11.25
C LYS A 40 13.42 -1.36 10.17
N ALA A 41 12.48 -0.48 9.85
CA ALA A 41 11.41 -0.77 8.90
C ALA A 41 11.90 -0.61 7.46
N LYS A 42 11.48 -1.53 6.59
CA LYS A 42 11.63 -1.38 5.14
C LYS A 42 10.56 -0.43 4.60
N VAL A 43 10.83 0.20 3.45
CA VAL A 43 9.84 1.02 2.74
C VAL A 43 9.44 0.33 1.44
N GLN A 44 8.14 0.32 1.16
CA GLN A 44 7.55 -0.13 -0.08
C GLN A 44 6.75 0.99 -0.74
N ARG A 45 6.89 1.09 -2.05
CA ARG A 45 6.04 1.93 -2.90
C ARG A 45 4.75 1.19 -3.19
N CYS A 46 3.62 1.88 -3.01
CA CYS A 46 2.32 1.33 -3.37
C CYS A 46 2.25 1.05 -4.89
N GLN A 47 2.09 -0.22 -5.27
CA GLN A 47 2.05 -0.67 -6.66
C GLN A 47 0.89 -0.04 -7.46
N VAL A 48 -0.26 0.18 -6.82
CA VAL A 48 -1.42 0.85 -7.46
C VAL A 48 -1.08 2.28 -7.86
N HIS A 49 -0.41 3.03 -6.98
CA HIS A 49 0.01 4.40 -7.25
C HIS A 49 1.11 4.45 -8.32
N VAL A 50 2.06 3.52 -8.28
CA VAL A 50 3.10 3.42 -9.32
C VAL A 50 2.49 3.06 -10.67
N ALA A 51 1.59 2.08 -10.74
CA ALA A 51 0.87 1.73 -11.96
C ALA A 51 0.11 2.93 -12.53
N ARG A 52 -0.61 3.69 -11.69
CA ARG A 52 -1.30 4.92 -12.12
C ARG A 52 -0.32 5.94 -12.72
N ASN A 53 0.82 6.16 -12.07
CA ASN A 53 1.84 7.11 -12.53
C ASN A 53 2.51 6.68 -13.85
N VAL A 54 2.71 5.38 -14.05
CA VAL A 54 3.24 4.81 -15.29
C VAL A 54 2.19 4.95 -16.40
N LEU A 55 0.96 4.47 -16.18
CA LEU A 55 -0.12 4.50 -17.17
C LEU A 55 -0.56 5.92 -17.56
N ALA A 56 -0.33 6.92 -16.70
CA ALA A 56 -0.53 8.32 -17.06
C ALA A 56 0.39 8.78 -18.20
N LYS A 57 1.53 8.11 -18.40
CA LYS A 57 2.53 8.40 -19.45
C LYS A 57 2.35 7.53 -20.70
N VAL A 58 1.31 6.69 -20.74
CA VAL A 58 1.09 5.70 -21.79
C VAL A 58 -0.07 6.17 -22.68
N PRO A 59 0.09 6.22 -24.02
CA PRO A 59 -1.01 6.49 -24.94
C PRO A 59 -2.16 5.50 -24.76
N LYS A 60 -3.41 5.96 -24.90
CA LYS A 60 -4.62 5.15 -24.64
C LYS A 60 -4.59 3.79 -25.35
N LYS A 61 -4.10 3.73 -26.59
CA LYS A 61 -3.99 2.50 -27.40
C LYS A 61 -3.15 1.38 -26.76
N PHE A 62 -2.15 1.72 -25.93
CA PHE A 62 -1.25 0.75 -25.32
C PHE A 62 -1.53 0.52 -23.82
N LYS A 63 -2.46 1.27 -23.21
CA LYS A 63 -2.66 1.25 -21.75
C LYS A 63 -3.00 -0.13 -21.20
N GLN A 64 -3.85 -0.89 -21.89
CA GLN A 64 -4.27 -2.20 -21.42
C GLN A 64 -3.10 -3.18 -21.46
N GLU A 65 -2.41 -3.27 -22.59
CA GLU A 65 -1.26 -4.16 -22.78
C GLU A 65 -0.11 -3.83 -21.80
N VAL A 66 0.20 -2.54 -21.63
CA VAL A 66 1.19 -2.10 -20.64
C VAL A 66 0.76 -2.44 -19.21
N ALA A 67 -0.52 -2.31 -18.88
CA ALA A 67 -1.03 -2.66 -17.56
C ALA A 67 -0.92 -4.17 -17.28
N ASP A 68 -1.15 -5.01 -18.29
CA ASP A 68 -1.06 -6.46 -18.18
C ASP A 68 0.40 -6.90 -18.03
N ASP A 69 1.33 -6.36 -18.83
CA ASP A 69 2.76 -6.63 -18.70
C ASP A 69 3.29 -6.17 -17.32
N MET A 70 2.84 -5.00 -16.83
CA MET A 70 3.15 -4.53 -15.46
C MET A 70 2.60 -5.44 -14.38
N ARG A 71 1.42 -6.04 -14.59
CA ARG A 71 0.84 -6.99 -13.64
C ARG A 71 1.73 -8.23 -13.51
N SER A 72 2.28 -8.74 -14.62
CA SER A 72 3.22 -9.86 -14.60
C SER A 72 4.44 -9.59 -13.73
N ILE A 73 4.98 -8.36 -13.76
CA ILE A 73 6.10 -7.93 -12.89
C ILE A 73 5.70 -8.00 -11.41
N PHE A 74 4.57 -7.40 -11.04
CA PHE A 74 4.13 -7.31 -9.63
C PHE A 74 3.63 -8.63 -9.05
N TYR A 75 3.11 -9.51 -9.91
CA TYR A 75 2.55 -10.81 -9.53
C TYR A 75 3.48 -12.00 -9.76
N ALA A 76 4.74 -11.75 -10.12
CA ALA A 76 5.74 -12.80 -10.31
C ALA A 76 5.94 -13.67 -9.05
N SER A 77 6.31 -14.93 -9.26
CA SER A 77 6.56 -15.91 -8.18
C SER A 77 7.85 -15.69 -7.41
N SER A 78 8.75 -14.82 -7.88
CA SER A 78 9.99 -14.49 -7.17
C SER A 78 10.53 -13.13 -7.61
N ARG A 79 11.41 -12.55 -6.80
CA ARG A 79 12.12 -11.32 -7.15
C ARG A 79 12.90 -11.47 -8.47
N ARG A 80 13.51 -12.63 -8.71
CA ARG A 80 14.22 -12.92 -9.96
C ARG A 80 13.28 -12.88 -11.17
N ARG A 81 12.16 -13.62 -11.11
CA ARG A 81 11.14 -13.61 -12.17
C ARG A 81 10.57 -12.22 -12.42
N ALA A 82 10.34 -11.44 -11.37
CA ALA A 82 9.87 -10.06 -11.51
C ALA A 82 10.88 -9.16 -12.25
N ARG A 83 12.19 -9.44 -12.14
CA ARG A 83 13.23 -8.71 -12.89
C ARG A 83 13.27 -9.15 -14.35
N GLU A 84 13.19 -10.46 -14.61
CA GLU A 84 13.08 -10.99 -15.98
C GLU A 84 11.88 -10.38 -16.72
N PHE A 85 10.70 -10.34 -16.09
CA PHE A 85 9.52 -9.68 -16.69
C PHE A 85 9.71 -8.17 -16.86
N PHE A 86 10.49 -7.52 -16.01
CA PHE A 86 10.80 -6.11 -16.18
C PHE A 86 11.77 -5.89 -17.36
N ASP A 87 12.73 -6.76 -17.58
CA ASP A 87 13.66 -6.69 -18.71
C ASP A 87 12.93 -6.93 -20.03
N GLU A 88 12.00 -7.89 -20.07
CA GLU A 88 11.08 -8.10 -21.20
C GLU A 88 10.20 -6.86 -21.45
N PHE A 89 9.60 -6.31 -20.39
CA PHE A 89 8.82 -5.07 -20.45
C PHE A 89 9.65 -3.92 -21.02
N LYS A 90 10.89 -3.74 -20.54
CA LYS A 90 11.80 -2.71 -20.99
C LYS A 90 12.15 -2.90 -22.47
N GLY A 91 12.55 -4.09 -22.88
CA GLY A 91 12.88 -4.39 -24.28
C GLY A 91 11.72 -4.11 -25.24
N LYS A 92 10.50 -4.43 -24.84
CA LYS A 92 9.27 -4.19 -25.62
C LYS A 92 8.89 -2.71 -25.70
N TRP A 93 8.95 -2.00 -24.57
CA TRP A 93 8.31 -0.69 -24.42
C TRP A 93 9.26 0.51 -24.42
N GLU A 94 10.56 0.33 -24.21
CA GLU A 94 11.51 1.45 -24.03
C GLU A 94 11.56 2.37 -25.26
N LYS A 95 11.48 1.81 -26.47
CA LYS A 95 11.44 2.62 -27.70
C LYS A 95 10.11 3.34 -27.92
N VAL A 96 9.01 2.81 -27.39
CA VAL A 96 7.64 3.29 -27.66
C VAL A 96 7.16 4.27 -26.59
N ILE A 97 7.48 4.00 -25.33
CA ILE A 97 7.05 4.78 -24.14
C ILE A 97 8.21 4.95 -23.13
N PRO A 98 9.35 5.54 -23.53
CA PRO A 98 10.57 5.62 -22.70
C PRO A 98 10.32 6.27 -21.34
N SER A 99 9.45 7.29 -21.29
CA SER A 99 9.09 7.98 -20.04
C SER A 99 8.33 7.08 -19.05
N ALA A 100 7.47 6.20 -19.55
CA ALA A 100 6.73 5.24 -18.74
C ALA A 100 7.67 4.16 -18.17
N VAL A 101 8.57 3.62 -19.01
CA VAL A 101 9.57 2.62 -18.60
C VAL A 101 10.50 3.20 -17.53
N LYS A 102 11.08 4.38 -17.75
CA LYS A 102 11.93 5.06 -16.76
C LYS A 102 11.19 5.36 -15.45
N CYS A 103 9.88 5.64 -15.52
CA CYS A 103 9.05 5.85 -14.34
C CYS A 103 8.90 4.57 -13.52
N LEU A 104 8.73 3.41 -14.17
CA LEU A 104 8.65 2.12 -13.50
C LEU A 104 10.01 1.70 -12.94
N GLU A 105 11.07 1.82 -13.75
CA GLU A 105 12.46 1.47 -13.40
C GLU A 105 12.88 2.11 -12.07
N LYS A 106 12.67 3.42 -11.93
CA LYS A 106 13.00 4.17 -10.71
C LYS A 106 12.28 3.67 -9.45
N ALA A 107 11.07 3.12 -9.60
CA ALA A 107 10.25 2.68 -8.48
C ALA A 107 10.30 1.16 -8.26
N LEU A 108 10.96 0.43 -9.15
CA LEU A 108 10.83 -1.01 -9.30
C LEU A 108 11.29 -1.77 -8.05
N ASP A 109 12.45 -1.44 -7.49
CA ASP A 109 12.97 -2.09 -6.29
C ASP A 109 12.07 -1.86 -5.08
N ALA A 110 11.62 -0.62 -4.91
CA ALA A 110 10.76 -0.27 -3.81
C ALA A 110 9.33 -0.84 -3.97
N CYS A 111 8.87 -1.16 -5.18
CA CYS A 111 7.63 -1.94 -5.41
C CYS A 111 7.77 -3.44 -5.06
N LEU A 112 9.02 -3.95 -5.01
CA LEU A 112 9.35 -5.36 -4.78
C LEU A 112 9.86 -5.65 -3.36
N THR A 113 9.74 -4.69 -2.45
CA THR A 113 10.15 -4.84 -1.05
C THR A 113 9.42 -6.00 -0.36
N PHE A 114 8.16 -6.29 -0.72
CA PHE A 114 7.36 -7.39 -0.17
C PHE A 114 8.01 -8.77 -0.34
N PHE A 115 8.89 -8.98 -1.33
CA PHE A 115 9.64 -10.24 -1.48
C PHE A 115 10.58 -10.54 -0.31
N ASN A 116 10.81 -9.58 0.60
CA ASN A 116 11.56 -9.82 1.84
C ASN A 116 10.70 -10.39 2.98
N PHE A 117 9.41 -10.63 2.73
CA PHE A 117 8.43 -11.12 3.71
C PHE A 117 7.93 -12.50 3.29
N PRO A 118 7.30 -13.28 4.20
CA PRO A 118 6.76 -14.60 3.89
C PRO A 118 5.79 -14.56 2.69
N GLU A 119 5.83 -15.61 1.85
CA GLU A 119 5.02 -15.71 0.63
C GLU A 119 3.52 -15.59 0.91
N ASP A 120 3.06 -16.16 2.02
CA ASP A 120 1.67 -16.10 2.48
C ASP A 120 1.17 -14.66 2.70
N GLU A 121 2.08 -13.70 2.90
CA GLU A 121 1.74 -12.28 3.12
C GLU A 121 1.69 -11.48 1.81
N TRP A 122 2.27 -11.98 0.72
CA TRP A 122 2.47 -11.19 -0.50
C TRP A 122 1.18 -10.66 -1.11
N ILE A 123 0.08 -11.41 -1.02
CA ILE A 123 -1.23 -10.95 -1.51
C ILE A 123 -1.68 -9.72 -0.71
N SER A 124 -1.57 -9.76 0.61
CA SER A 124 -1.95 -8.65 1.48
C SER A 124 -1.04 -7.44 1.27
N LEU A 125 0.27 -7.66 1.14
CA LEU A 125 1.26 -6.58 0.99
C LEU A 125 1.20 -5.87 -0.37
N ARG A 126 0.67 -6.51 -1.42
CA ARG A 126 0.54 -5.92 -2.76
C ARG A 126 -0.78 -5.18 -3.00
N THR A 127 -1.83 -5.53 -2.26
CA THR A 127 -3.18 -4.98 -2.49
C THR A 127 -3.46 -3.79 -1.60
N THR A 128 -4.20 -2.80 -2.12
CA THR A 128 -4.73 -1.68 -1.32
C THR A 128 -6.23 -1.80 -1.08
N ASN A 129 -6.82 -2.98 -1.30
CA ASN A 129 -8.27 -3.20 -1.29
C ASN A 129 -8.95 -2.68 -0.01
N ILE A 130 -8.30 -2.83 1.14
CA ILE A 130 -8.81 -2.40 2.45
C ILE A 130 -8.89 -0.87 2.52
N ILE A 131 -7.80 -0.20 2.12
CA ILE A 131 -7.68 1.25 2.10
C ILE A 131 -8.65 1.85 1.06
N GLU A 132 -8.69 1.26 -0.14
CA GLU A 132 -9.60 1.69 -1.20
C GLU A 132 -11.07 1.46 -0.80
N ARG A 133 -11.36 0.39 -0.04
CA ARG A 133 -12.71 0.16 0.50
C ARG A 133 -13.09 1.24 1.50
N LEU A 134 -12.21 1.60 2.43
CA LEU A 134 -12.44 2.68 3.39
C LEU A 134 -12.70 4.00 2.66
N ASN A 135 -11.85 4.36 1.70
CA ASN A 135 -12.01 5.55 0.87
C ASN A 135 -13.33 5.54 0.09
N LYS A 136 -13.73 4.38 -0.44
CA LYS A 136 -14.99 4.21 -1.16
C LYS A 136 -16.19 4.39 -0.24
N GLU A 137 -16.18 3.83 0.96
CA GLU A 137 -17.26 4.01 1.94
C GLU A 137 -17.37 5.46 2.40
N PHE A 138 -16.22 6.13 2.62
CA PHE A 138 -16.20 7.55 2.94
C PHE A 138 -16.82 8.39 1.81
N ARG A 139 -16.34 8.23 0.58
CA ARG A 139 -16.88 8.92 -0.61
C ARG A 139 -18.36 8.64 -0.83
N ARG A 140 -18.83 7.42 -0.58
CA ARG A 140 -20.25 7.05 -0.74
C ARG A 140 -21.15 7.90 0.15
N ARG A 141 -20.73 8.20 1.38
CA ARG A 141 -21.53 8.99 2.33
C ARG A 141 -21.42 10.49 2.09
N THR A 142 -20.24 10.97 1.74
CA THR A 142 -20.04 12.40 1.48
C THR A 142 -20.60 12.83 0.13
N LYS A 143 -20.73 11.93 -0.86
CA LYS A 143 -21.23 12.26 -2.20
C LYS A 143 -22.61 12.92 -2.20
N SER A 144 -23.51 12.51 -1.31
CA SER A 144 -24.87 13.09 -1.22
C SER A 144 -24.94 14.37 -0.38
N MET A 145 -23.88 14.72 0.34
CA MET A 145 -23.88 15.86 1.25
C MET A 145 -23.53 17.17 0.55
N GLU A 146 -22.85 17.11 -0.61
CA GLU A 146 -22.28 18.22 -1.40
C GLU A 146 -21.26 19.08 -0.62
N ILE A 147 -21.60 19.54 0.59
CA ILE A 147 -20.78 20.27 1.53
C ILE A 147 -20.86 19.60 2.91
N VAL A 148 -19.72 19.46 3.58
CA VAL A 148 -19.65 18.98 4.97
C VAL A 148 -19.58 20.19 5.90
N ALA A 149 -20.30 20.16 7.03
CA ALA A 149 -20.39 21.26 8.00
C ALA A 149 -19.10 21.45 8.82
N GLY A 150 -18.00 21.77 8.14
CA GLY A 150 -16.69 21.99 8.73
C GLY A 150 -15.88 20.72 8.99
N GLU A 151 -14.66 20.93 9.47
CA GLU A 151 -13.65 19.88 9.66
C GLU A 151 -14.08 18.83 10.70
N GLN A 152 -14.68 19.27 11.82
CA GLN A 152 -15.11 18.38 12.89
C GLN A 152 -16.21 17.39 12.44
N ALA A 153 -17.14 17.85 11.59
CA ALA A 153 -18.17 16.97 11.01
C ALA A 153 -17.52 15.93 10.08
N CYS A 154 -16.49 16.31 9.34
CA CYS A 154 -15.72 15.41 8.48
C CYS A 154 -15.01 14.32 9.31
N TYR A 155 -14.33 14.71 10.40
CA TYR A 155 -13.68 13.76 11.30
C TYR A 155 -14.66 12.81 11.98
N THR A 156 -15.78 13.32 12.47
CA THR A 156 -16.83 12.50 13.08
C THR A 156 -17.35 11.45 12.09
N LEU A 157 -17.59 11.84 10.84
CA LEU A 157 -18.03 10.92 9.80
C LEU A 157 -16.97 9.86 9.48
N LEU A 158 -15.72 10.26 9.32
CA LEU A 158 -14.61 9.34 9.05
C LEU A 158 -14.41 8.36 10.21
N ALA A 159 -14.46 8.83 11.46
CA ALA A 159 -14.37 8.01 12.65
C ALA A 159 -15.50 6.99 12.72
N PHE A 160 -16.75 7.42 12.50
CA PHE A 160 -17.91 6.53 12.50
C PHE A 160 -17.82 5.45 11.41
N ILE A 161 -17.37 5.79 10.21
CA ILE A 161 -17.13 4.82 9.13
C ILE A 161 -16.06 3.82 9.52
N SER A 162 -14.94 4.31 10.07
CA SER A 162 -13.80 3.48 10.47
C SER A 162 -14.21 2.47 11.55
N LEU A 163 -14.92 2.93 12.59
CA LEU A 163 -15.46 2.06 13.65
C LEU A 163 -16.43 1.01 13.10
N LYS A 164 -17.34 1.41 12.20
CA LYS A 164 -18.28 0.46 11.56
C LYS A 164 -17.55 -0.62 10.76
N MET A 165 -16.49 -0.24 10.03
CA MET A 165 -15.69 -1.18 9.25
C MET A 165 -14.88 -2.11 10.16
N GLU A 166 -14.32 -1.58 11.25
CA GLU A 166 -13.61 -2.38 12.26
C GLU A 166 -14.51 -3.47 12.86
N LEU A 167 -15.75 -3.13 13.25
CA LEU A 167 -16.72 -4.11 13.74
C LEU A 167 -16.99 -5.24 12.73
N HIS A 168 -17.04 -4.90 11.44
CA HIS A 168 -17.18 -5.90 10.38
C HIS A 168 -15.92 -6.76 10.23
N TRP A 169 -14.73 -6.17 10.34
CA TRP A 169 -13.46 -6.90 10.24
C TRP A 169 -13.19 -7.83 11.43
N ARG A 170 -13.68 -7.49 12.62
CA ARG A 170 -13.64 -8.38 13.78
C ARG A 170 -14.44 -9.67 13.57
N SER A 171 -15.56 -9.58 12.86
CA SER A 171 -16.39 -10.75 12.51
C SER A 171 -15.97 -11.44 11.21
N ASN A 172 -15.31 -10.72 10.30
CA ASN A 172 -14.85 -11.22 9.01
C ASN A 172 -13.38 -10.81 8.79
N PRO A 173 -12.41 -11.71 9.10
CA PRO A 173 -10.99 -11.41 8.99
C PRO A 173 -10.61 -10.85 7.62
N ILE A 174 -9.73 -9.86 7.63
CA ILE A 174 -9.37 -9.12 6.43
C ILE A 174 -8.42 -9.92 5.54
N GLY A 175 -8.78 -10.03 4.26
CA GLY A 175 -7.95 -10.66 3.22
C GLY A 175 -8.06 -12.19 3.21
N LYS A 176 -7.45 -12.82 2.21
CA LYS A 176 -7.21 -14.28 2.20
C LYS A 176 -5.98 -14.58 3.05
N VAL A 177 -5.97 -14.10 4.28
CA VAL A 177 -4.87 -14.31 5.19
C VAL A 177 -5.00 -15.73 5.73
N ALA A 178 -3.97 -16.55 5.52
CA ALA A 178 -3.90 -17.85 6.17
C ALA A 178 -4.05 -17.63 7.69
N LYS A 179 -4.95 -18.39 8.33
CA LYS A 179 -5.19 -18.29 9.79
C LYS A 179 -3.92 -18.54 10.63
N ASN A 180 -2.88 -19.08 10.00
CA ASN A 180 -1.62 -19.50 10.61
C ASN A 180 -0.44 -18.59 10.29
N LEU A 181 -0.66 -17.34 9.86
CA LEU A 181 0.46 -16.42 9.69
C LEU A 181 1.19 -16.24 11.04
N PRO A 182 2.52 -16.45 11.11
CA PRO A 182 3.29 -16.29 12.35
C PRO A 182 3.09 -14.91 12.99
N ILE A 183 2.99 -13.86 12.18
CA ILE A 183 2.77 -12.49 12.66
C ILE A 183 1.42 -12.31 13.39
N LEU A 184 0.38 -13.03 12.96
CA LEU A 184 -0.93 -12.99 13.63
C LEU A 184 -0.95 -13.86 14.88
N GLN A 185 -0.20 -14.96 14.90
CA GLN A 185 -0.07 -15.82 16.09
C GLN A 185 0.67 -15.10 17.22
N ASP A 186 1.67 -14.30 16.91
CA ASP A 186 2.40 -13.49 17.90
C ASP A 186 1.57 -12.28 18.38
N MET A 187 0.81 -11.62 17.50
CA MET A 187 -0.08 -10.51 17.87
C MET A 187 -1.27 -10.96 18.73
N GLY A 188 -1.80 -12.17 18.50
CA GLY A 188 -2.89 -12.74 19.30
C GLY A 188 -2.47 -13.00 20.74
N LYS A 189 -1.21 -13.38 20.98
CA LYS A 189 -0.68 -13.65 22.33
C LYS A 189 -0.39 -12.38 23.12
N SER A 190 -0.01 -11.28 22.47
CA SER A 190 0.30 -10.02 23.16
C SER A 190 -0.92 -9.17 23.53
N ASN A 191 -2.05 -9.37 22.85
CA ASN A 191 -3.26 -8.54 23.04
C ASN A 191 -4.31 -9.17 23.99
N LEU A 192 -4.05 -10.38 24.51
CA LEU A 192 -4.92 -11.08 25.47
C LEU A 192 -4.40 -11.02 26.93
N HIS A 193 -3.32 -10.26 27.17
CA HIS A 193 -2.67 -10.16 28.48
C HIS A 193 -2.48 -8.73 29.00
N ASN A 194 -3.30 -7.77 28.56
CA ASN A 194 -3.50 -6.49 29.25
C ASN A 194 -4.98 -6.14 29.31
#